data_AF-A0A849F0P0-F1
#
_entry.id   AF-A0A849F0P0-F1
#
_cell.length_a   1.000
_cell.length_b   1.000
_cell.length_c   1.000
_cell.angle_alpha   90.00
_cell.angle_beta   90.00
_cell.angle_gamma   90.00
#
_symmetry.space_group_name_H-M   'P 1'
#
loop_
_entity.id
_entity.type
_entity.pdbx_description
1 polymer ?
#
loop_
_entity_poly.entity_id
_entity_poly.type
_entity_poly.pdbx_seq_one_letter_code
_entity_poly.pdbx_strand_id
1 'polypeptide(L)' 'MIDQAATACAQAAKAVALTGAGISVESGIPPFRGKGGLWEKIDP' A
#
# COMPACT_ATOMS: atom_id res chain seq x y z
N MET A 1 15.40 9.65 5.73
CA MET A 1 14.43 9.36 4.64
C MET A 1 13.00 9.52 5.13
N ILE A 2 12.60 8.89 6.25
CA ILE A 2 11.26 9.10 6.84
C ILE A 2 11.05 10.57 7.27
N ASP A 3 12.07 11.23 7.83
CA ASP A 3 11.95 12.64 8.26
C ASP A 3 11.59 13.58 7.11
N GLN A 4 12.19 13.38 5.92
CA GLN A 4 11.89 14.18 4.74
C GLN A 4 10.45 13.95 4.25
N ALA A 5 9.98 12.71 4.26
CA ALA A 5 8.59 12.39 3.91
C ALA A 5 7.60 12.99 4.93
N ALA A 6 7.91 12.93 6.22
CA ALA A 6 7.09 13.51 7.28
C ALA A 6 7.01 15.04 7.15
N THR A 7 8.13 15.72 6.90
CA THR A 7 8.14 17.16 6.62
C THR A 7 7.31 17.51 5.40
N ALA A 8 7.46 16.77 4.30
CA ALA A 8 6.69 16.99 3.09
C ALA A 8 5.17 16.80 3.31
N CYS A 9 4.77 15.76 4.05
CA CYS A 9 3.38 15.53 4.41
C CYS A 9 2.83 16.65 5.31
N ALA A 10 3.60 17.10 6.31
CA ALA A 10 3.17 18.14 7.25
C ALA A 10 3.02 19.53 6.60
N GLN A 11 3.83 19.83 5.58
CA GLN A 11 3.82 21.11 4.88
C GLN A 11 2.87 21.14 3.67
N ALA A 12 2.34 20.00 3.24
CA ALA A 12 1.44 19.94 2.09
C ALA A 12 0.10 20.64 2.39
N ALA A 13 -0.26 21.63 1.55
CA ALA A 13 -1.58 22.26 1.64
C ALA A 13 -2.73 21.27 1.40
N LYS A 14 -2.47 20.22 0.59
CA LYS A 14 -3.39 19.10 0.32
C LYS A 14 -2.57 17.84 0.05
N ALA A 15 -2.58 16.89 1.00
CA ALA A 15 -1.96 15.58 0.83
C ALA A 15 -3.00 14.56 0.34
N VAL A 16 -2.61 13.71 -0.60
CA VAL A 16 -3.43 12.60 -1.11
C VAL A 16 -2.54 11.36 -1.17
N ALA A 17 -3.08 10.21 -0.79
CA ALA A 17 -2.42 8.92 -0.92
C ALA A 17 -3.27 7.99 -1.77
N LEU A 18 -2.65 7.38 -2.78
CA LEU A 18 -3.21 6.26 -3.53
C LEU A 18 -2.57 4.99 -2.98
N THR A 19 -3.40 4.04 -2.54
CA THR A 19 -2.94 2.78 -1.97
C THR A 19 -3.41 1.61 -2.83
N GLY A 20 -2.69 0.49 -2.74
CA GLY A 20 -3.09 -0.79 -3.32
C GLY A 20 -3.29 -1.84 -2.24
N ALA A 21 -3.68 -3.06 -2.65
CA ALA A 21 -3.96 -4.19 -1.73
C ALA A 21 -2.82 -4.52 -0.76
N GLY A 22 -1.57 -4.17 -1.11
CA GLY A 22 -0.39 -4.36 -0.27
C GLY A 22 -0.51 -3.74 1.13
N ILE A 23 -1.27 -2.63 1.28
CA ILE A 23 -1.43 -1.96 2.58
C ILE A 23 -2.22 -2.81 3.60
N SER A 24 -3.01 -3.79 3.12
CA SER A 24 -3.87 -4.63 3.96
C SER A 24 -3.29 -6.00 4.27
N VAL A 25 -2.08 -6.31 3.79
CA VAL A 25 -1.42 -7.61 4.01
C VAL A 25 -1.17 -7.85 5.49
N GLU A 26 -0.72 -6.83 6.23
CA GLU A 26 -0.50 -6.89 7.68
C GLU A 26 -1.81 -7.02 8.48
N SER A 27 -2.96 -6.79 7.85
CA SER A 27 -4.29 -7.07 8.41
C SER A 27 -4.81 -8.47 8.06
N GLY A 28 -3.99 -9.30 7.40
CA GLY A 28 -4.35 -10.66 6.99
C GLY A 28 -5.14 -10.74 5.68
N ILE A 29 -5.31 -9.63 4.95
CA ILE A 29 -5.99 -9.62 3.66
C ILE A 29 -4.95 -9.86 2.55
N PRO A 30 -5.05 -10.96 1.78
CA PRO A 30 -4.05 -11.28 0.76
C PRO A 30 -4.04 -10.24 -0.37
N PRO A 31 -2.87 -9.95 -0.97
CA PRO A 31 -2.80 -9.08 -2.13
C PRO A 31 -3.31 -9.80 -3.38
N PHE A 32 -3.51 -9.09 -4.49
CA PHE A 32 -3.84 -9.73 -5.77
C PHE A 32 -2.64 -10.46 -6.39
N ARG A 33 -1.47 -9.83 -6.37
CA ARG A 33 -0.21 -10.34 -6.96
C ARG A 33 0.86 -10.55 -5.89
N GLY A 34 1.87 -11.37 -6.21
CA GLY A 34 2.98 -11.69 -5.32
C GLY A 34 2.73 -12.94 -4.46
N LYS A 35 3.71 -13.32 -3.63
CA LYS A 35 3.67 -14.56 -2.84
C LYS A 35 2.42 -14.61 -1.96
N GLY A 36 1.60 -15.65 -2.15
CA GLY A 36 0.33 -15.82 -1.42
C GLY A 36 -0.80 -14.94 -1.95
N GLY A 37 -0.62 -14.32 -3.11
CA GLY A 37 -1.62 -13.49 -3.77
C GLY A 37 -2.78 -14.29 -4.35
N LEU A 38 -3.93 -13.65 -4.48
CA LEU A 38 -5.15 -14.27 -4.98
C LEU A 38 -4.98 -14.85 -6.39
N TRP A 39 -4.23 -14.16 -7.27
CA TRP A 39 -4.03 -14.58 -8.65
C TRP A 39 -2.98 -15.68 -8.84
N GLU A 40 -2.33 -16.15 -7.76
CA GLU A 40 -1.57 -17.40 -7.82
C GLU A 40 -2.50 -18.63 -7.76
N LYS A 41 -3.75 -18.45 -7.32
CA LYS A 41 -4.73 -19.53 -7.10
C LYS A 41 -5.97 -19.43 -7.98
N ILE A 42 -6.28 -18.22 -8.46
CA ILE A 42 -7.48 -17.91 -9.23
C ILE A 42 -7.04 -17.18 -10.49
N ASP A 43 -7.48 -17.65 -11.66
CA ASP A 43 -7.22 -16.96 -12.92
C ASP A 43 -8.00 -15.63 -12.97
N PRO A 44 -7.32 -14.47 -13.15
CA PRO A 44 -7.93 -13.14 -13.09
C PRO A 44 -8.94 -12.80 -14.19
#